data_AF-A0A512HCK9-F1
#
_entry.id   AF-A0A512HCK9-F1
#
_cell.length_a   1.000
_cell.length_b   1.000
_cell.length_c   1.000
_cell.angle_alpha   90.00
_cell.angle_beta   90.00
_cell.angle_gamma   90.00
#
_symmetry.space_group_name_H-M   'P 1'
#
loop_
_entity.id
_entity.type
_entity.pdbx_description
1 polymer ?
#
loop_
_entity_poly.entity_id
_entity_poly.type
_entity_poly.pdbx_seq_one_letter_code
_entity_poly.pdbx_strand_id
1 'polypeptide(L)' 'MADLIKDVVENVISGVLKEILKKTTGKATTRRRKRQTRSATTGRFVKKTSQPRKPAKKQTSRRRTAAKRSRQRSS' A
#
# COMPACT_ATOMS: atom_id res chain seq x y z
N MET A 1 -47.26 19.95 -4.54
CA MET A 1 -45.99 20.69 -4.28
C MET A 1 -45.32 20.27 -2.99
N ALA A 2 -46.04 20.12 -1.87
CA ALA A 2 -45.45 19.67 -0.60
C ALA A 2 -44.88 18.24 -0.67
N ASP A 3 -45.58 17.31 -1.34
CA ASP A 3 -45.12 15.92 -1.47
C ASP A 3 -43.85 15.79 -2.31
N LEU A 4 -43.72 16.60 -3.36
CA LEU A 4 -42.49 16.70 -4.18
C LEU A 4 -41.29 17.16 -3.35
N ILE A 5 -41.48 18.13 -2.46
CA ILE A 5 -40.42 18.64 -1.59
C ILE A 5 -40.03 17.57 -0.57
N LYS A 6 -41.01 16.83 -0.03
CA LYS A 6 -40.77 15.73 0.89
C LYS A 6 -39.92 14.64 0.24
N ASP A 7 -40.28 14.23 -0.98
CA ASP A 7 -39.53 13.21 -1.74
C ASP A 7 -38.09 13.65 -2.05
N VAL A 8 -37.88 14.92 -2.39
CA VAL A 8 -36.53 15.45 -2.65
C VAL A 8 -35.68 15.42 -1.38
N VAL A 9 -36.24 15.87 -0.24
CA VAL A 9 -35.54 15.88 1.04
C VAL A 9 -35.22 14.46 1.50
N GLU A 10 -36.16 13.53 1.35
CA GLU A 10 -35.99 12.14 1.76
C GLU A 10 -34.94 11.41 0.92
N ASN A 11 -34.89 11.67 -0.39
CA ASN A 11 -33.85 11.15 -1.29
C ASN A 11 -32.46 11.70 -0.98
N VAL A 12 -32.36 12.99 -0.64
CA VAL A 12 -31.09 13.61 -0.23
C VAL A 12 -30.60 13.03 1.09
N ILE A 13 -31.47 12.91 2.09
CA ILE A 13 -31.11 12.33 3.39
C ILE A 13 -30.68 10.87 3.23
N SER A 14 -31.42 10.07 2.47
CA SER A 14 -31.07 8.67 2.18
C SER A 14 -29.72 8.55 1.45
N GLY A 15 -29.46 9.42 0.48
CA GLY A 15 -28.19 9.48 -0.24
C GLY A 15 -27.01 9.82 0.67
N VAL A 16 -27.15 10.87 1.49
CA VAL A 16 -26.11 11.32 2.44
C VAL A 16 -25.85 10.26 3.51
N LEU A 17 -26.90 9.65 4.08
CA LEU A 17 -26.75 8.57 5.06
C LEU A 17 -26.03 7.36 4.45
N LYS A 18 -26.37 6.96 3.22
CA LYS A 18 -25.68 5.87 2.52
C LYS A 18 -24.22 6.20 2.23
N GLU A 19 -23.91 7.46 1.93
CA GLU A 19 -22.54 7.91 1.68
C GLU A 19 -21.72 7.97 2.98
N ILE A 20 -22.29 8.50 4.06
CA ILE A 20 -21.70 8.46 5.40
C ILE A 20 -21.50 7.02 5.86
N LEU A 21 -22.49 6.14 5.66
CA LEU A 21 -22.41 4.72 6.00
C LEU A 21 -21.36 4.00 5.16
N LYS A 22 -21.22 4.27 3.86
CA LYS A 22 -20.11 3.75 3.04
C LYS A 22 -18.74 4.28 3.51
N LYS A 23 -18.67 5.56 3.89
CA LYS A 23 -17.45 6.18 4.44
C LYS A 23 -17.09 5.63 5.82
N THR A 24 -18.07 5.24 6.64
CA THR A 24 -17.88 4.71 8.00
C THR A 24 -17.69 3.20 8.05
N THR A 25 -18.39 2.43 7.20
CA THR A 25 -18.15 0.97 7.01
C THR A 25 -16.96 0.67 6.11
N GLY A 26 -16.39 1.69 5.46
CA GLY A 26 -15.06 1.69 4.84
C GLY A 26 -13.93 1.57 5.87
N LYS A 27 -14.08 0.70 6.87
CA LYS A 27 -12.98 0.22 7.70
C LYS A 27 -12.06 -0.53 6.75
N ALA A 28 -10.96 0.13 6.38
CA ALA A 28 -9.79 -0.53 5.85
C ALA A 28 -9.61 -1.81 6.66
N THR A 29 -9.78 -2.98 6.03
CA THR A 29 -9.44 -4.24 6.67
C THR A 29 -8.01 -4.06 7.11
N THR A 30 -7.76 -3.90 8.41
CA THR A 30 -6.42 -3.96 8.95
C THR A 30 -5.96 -5.35 8.57
N ARG A 31 -5.19 -5.44 7.48
CA ARG A 31 -4.70 -6.72 7.00
C ARG A 31 -3.78 -7.21 8.09
N ARG A 32 -4.33 -8.01 9.02
CA ARG A 32 -3.55 -8.70 10.04
C ARG A 32 -2.55 -9.54 9.27
N ARG A 33 -1.33 -9.01 9.16
CA ARG A 33 -0.26 -9.63 8.37
C ARG A 33 0.01 -10.96 9.06
N LYS A 34 -0.45 -12.07 8.46
CA LYS A 34 -0.18 -13.40 9.00
C LYS A 34 1.33 -13.51 9.22
N ARG A 35 1.73 -13.83 10.46
CA ARG A 35 3.13 -14.07 10.81
C ARG A 35 3.66 -15.17 9.89
N GLN A 36 4.91 -15.04 9.44
CA GLN A 36 5.53 -16.07 8.60
C GLN A 36 5.55 -17.39 9.37
N THR A 37 5.02 -18.44 8.74
CA THR A 37 5.03 -19.81 9.29
C THR A 37 6.46 -20.34 9.30
N ARG A 38 6.81 -21.09 10.35
CA ARG A 38 8.09 -21.82 10.45
C ARG A 38 7.92 -23.23 9.88
N SER A 39 8.98 -23.76 9.26
CA SER A 39 9.06 -25.15 8.83
C SER A 39 9.06 -26.07 10.06
N ALA A 40 8.22 -27.10 10.06
CA ALA A 40 8.13 -28.08 11.14
C ALA A 40 9.44 -28.88 11.31
N THR A 41 10.16 -29.11 10.21
CA THR A 41 11.36 -29.95 10.19
C THR A 41 12.64 -29.17 10.52
N THR A 42 12.73 -27.91 10.11
CA THR A 42 14.00 -27.12 10.23
C THR A 42 13.89 -25.92 11.16
N GLY A 43 12.69 -25.56 11.65
CA GLY A 43 12.47 -24.40 12.51
C GLY A 43 12.67 -23.03 11.84
N ARG A 44 13.24 -22.96 10.64
CA ARG A 44 13.40 -21.73 9.85
C ARG A 44 12.07 -21.26 9.25
N PHE A 45 11.97 -19.97 8.97
CA PHE A 45 10.84 -19.41 8.22
C PHE A 45 10.75 -20.03 6.82
N VAL A 46 9.54 -20.33 6.38
CA VAL A 46 9.28 -20.84 5.03
C VAL A 46 9.63 -19.74 4.02
N LYS A 47 10.68 -19.97 3.21
CA LYS A 47 11.04 -19.09 2.09
C LYS A 47 9.92 -19.16 1.06
N LYS A 48 9.19 -18.06 0.88
CA LYS A 48 8.31 -17.90 -0.27
C LYS A 48 9.19 -17.76 -1.52
N THR A 49 8.82 -18.45 -2.59
CA THR A 49 9.41 -18.25 -3.92
C THR A 49 9.21 -16.79 -4.29
N SER A 50 10.30 -16.02 -4.27
CA SER A 50 10.26 -14.62 -4.67
C SER A 50 10.19 -14.55 -6.18
N GLN A 51 9.27 -13.75 -6.71
CA GLN A 51 9.27 -13.38 -8.13
C GLN A 51 10.67 -12.89 -8.56
N PRO A 52 11.09 -13.15 -9.82
CA PRO A 52 12.40 -12.74 -10.29
C PRO A 52 12.57 -11.24 -10.09
N ARG A 53 13.65 -10.86 -9.39
CA ARG A 53 13.96 -9.46 -9.11
C ARG A 53 14.30 -8.77 -10.42
N LYS A 54 13.65 -7.64 -10.71
CA LYS A 54 13.98 -6.80 -11.86
C LYS A 54 15.47 -6.41 -11.80
N PRO A 55 16.18 -6.38 -12.94
CA PRO A 55 17.58 -5.97 -12.98
C PRO A 55 17.74 -4.53 -12.47
N ALA A 56 18.89 -4.24 -11.86
CA ALA A 56 19.17 -2.91 -11.33
C ALA A 56 19.13 -1.88 -12.47
N LYS A 57 18.27 -0.85 -12.33
CA LYS A 57 18.23 0.27 -13.26
C LYS A 57 19.55 1.04 -13.16
N LYS A 58 20.21 1.29 -14.29
CA LYS A 58 21.42 2.13 -14.33
C LYS A 58 21.10 3.47 -13.68
N GLN A 59 21.90 3.85 -12.68
CA GLN A 59 21.77 5.13 -11.99
C GLN A 59 22.16 6.25 -12.97
N THR A 60 21.17 6.98 -13.49
CA THR A 60 21.37 8.06 -14.47
C THR A 60 21.84 9.36 -13.83
N SER A 61 21.60 9.56 -12.53
CA SER A 61 22.13 10.71 -11.78
C SER A 61 23.53 10.42 -11.27
N ARG A 62 24.48 11.30 -11.65
CA ARG A 62 25.93 11.17 -11.43
C ARG A 62 26.38 11.33 -9.98
N ARG A 63 25.72 10.68 -9.01
CA ARG A 63 26.30 10.55 -7.67
C ARG A 63 27.52 9.61 -7.80
N ARG A 64 28.73 10.17 -7.70
CA ARG A 64 29.99 9.44 -7.90
C ARG A 64 29.99 8.13 -7.08
N THR A 65 30.21 7.01 -7.77
CA THR A 65 30.40 5.70 -7.13
C THR A 65 31.62 5.72 -6.21
N ALA A 66 31.67 4.82 -5.23
CA ALA A 66 32.77 4.77 -4.25
C ALA A 66 34.16 4.69 -4.91
N ALA A 67 34.26 3.90 -5.99
CA ALA A 67 35.48 3.79 -6.80
C ALA A 67 35.92 5.13 -7.43
N LYS A 68 34.99 5.97 -7.89
CA LYS A 68 35.30 7.32 -8.43
C LYS A 68 35.56 8.38 -7.34
N ARG A 69 35.18 8.11 -6.09
CA ARG A 69 35.49 8.97 -4.93
C ARG A 69 36.90 8.72 -4.40
N SER A 70 37.33 7.46 -4.33
CA SER A 70 38.66 7.09 -3.83
C SER A 70 39.79 7.71 -4.66
N ARG A 71 39.68 7.71 -5.99
CA ARG A 71 40.68 8.35 -6.89
C ARG A 71 40.83 9.86 -6.71
N GLN A 72 39.90 10.54 -6.04
CA GLN A 72 39.94 11.98 -5.85
C GLN A 72 40.55 12.39 -4.50
N ARG A 73 40.85 11.42 -3.61
CA ARG A 73 41.42 11.68 -2.28
C ARG A 73 42.94 11.44 -2.21
N SER A 74 43.60 11.12 -3.33
CA SER A 74 45.05 11.19 -3.42
C SER A 74 45.43 12.60 -3.88
N SER A 75 45.59 13.51 -2.93
CA SER A 75 46.27 14.79 -3.05
C SER A 75 47.48 14.76 -2.13
#